data_AF-A0A7Y0A3D4-F1
#
_entry.id   AF-A0A7Y0A3D4-F1
#
_cell.length_a   1.000
_cell.length_b   1.000
_cell.length_c   1.000
_cell.angle_alpha   90.00
_cell.angle_beta   90.00
_cell.angle_gamma   90.00
#
_symmetry.space_group_name_H-M   'P 1'
#
loop_
_entity.id
_entity.type
_entity.pdbx_description
1 polymer ?
#
loop_
_entity_poly.entity_id
_entity_poly.type
_entity_poly.pdbx_seq_one_letter_code
_entity_poly.pdbx_strand_id
1 'polypeptide(L)'
;MENFKIGNWLITDKGISWNKENELEYLIAKEDLAESGPQDRSNIYDWLVHMPTKSWINKEDVYALNTAFIYAMELYGFDFNTNSFIETIKEQQVEMRLK
;
A
#
# COMPACT_ATOMS: atom_id res chain seq x y z
N MET A 1 -16.51 7.86 9.82
CA MET A 1 -15.48 8.41 8.93
C MET A 1 -15.97 8.28 7.51
N GLU A 2 -15.74 9.27 6.66
CA GLU A 2 -16.13 9.18 5.24
C GLU A 2 -15.10 8.33 4.48
N ASN A 3 -15.56 7.43 3.62
CA ASN A 3 -14.66 6.61 2.81
C ASN A 3 -14.05 7.45 1.69
N PHE A 4 -12.77 7.23 1.38
CA PHE A 4 -12.07 7.95 0.32
C PHE A 4 -11.54 6.97 -0.73
N LYS A 5 -11.60 7.31 -2.02
CA LYS A 5 -11.20 6.42 -3.10
C LYS A 5 -10.09 7.05 -3.96
N ILE A 6 -9.03 6.28 -4.21
CA ILE A 6 -7.92 6.63 -5.09
C ILE A 6 -7.66 5.46 -6.04
N GLY A 7 -7.96 5.64 -7.33
CA GLY A 7 -7.91 4.52 -8.29
C GLY A 7 -8.84 3.39 -7.87
N ASN A 8 -8.31 2.16 -7.78
CA ASN A 8 -9.03 0.98 -7.30
C ASN A 8 -8.94 0.77 -5.78
N TRP A 9 -8.30 1.69 -5.04
CA TRP A 9 -8.14 1.61 -3.60
C TRP A 9 -9.20 2.43 -2.87
N LEU A 10 -9.87 1.81 -1.91
CA LEU A 10 -10.84 2.42 -1.01
C LEU A 10 -10.28 2.44 0.41
N ILE A 11 -10.08 3.64 0.93
CA ILE A 11 -9.66 3.92 2.30
C ILE A 11 -10.93 3.97 3.18
N THR A 12 -10.96 3.13 4.20
CA THR A 12 -12.09 2.94 5.13
C THR A 12 -11.61 3.00 6.59
N ASP A 13 -12.48 2.83 7.57
CA ASP A 13 -12.07 2.73 8.98
C ASP A 13 -11.26 1.46 9.31
N LYS A 14 -11.34 0.44 8.45
CA LYS A 14 -10.62 -0.83 8.56
C LYS A 14 -9.24 -0.84 7.91
N GLY A 15 -8.91 0.16 7.10
CA GLY A 15 -7.65 0.23 6.35
C GLY A 15 -7.87 0.51 4.86
N ILE A 16 -6.97 -0.01 4.02
CA ILE A 16 -6.96 0.22 2.58
C ILE A 16 -7.39 -1.06 1.86
N SER A 17 -8.53 -1.01 1.20
CA SER A 17 -9.09 -2.14 0.45
C SER A 17 -8.93 -1.94 -1.05
N TRP A 18 -8.65 -3.00 -1.80
CA TRP A 18 -8.69 -2.99 -3.26
C TRP A 18 -9.99 -3.62 -3.75
N ASN A 19 -10.70 -2.93 -4.64
CA ASN A 19 -11.86 -3.50 -5.32
C ASN A 19 -11.98 -2.94 -6.74
N LYS A 20 -11.91 -3.86 -7.71
CA LYS A 20 -12.21 -3.59 -9.11
C LYS A 20 -13.49 -4.33 -9.49
N GLU A 21 -14.57 -3.59 -9.74
CA GLU A 21 -15.77 -4.06 -10.46
C GLU A 21 -16.27 -5.48 -10.11
N ASN A 22 -16.34 -5.84 -8.82
CA ASN A 22 -16.77 -7.14 -8.27
C ASN A 22 -15.72 -8.27 -8.22
N GLU A 23 -14.44 -7.96 -8.38
CA GLU A 23 -13.34 -8.90 -8.10
C GLU A 23 -12.99 -8.95 -6.59
N LEU A 24 -12.19 -9.95 -6.22
CA LEU A 24 -11.72 -10.25 -4.85
C LEU A 24 -11.32 -8.97 -4.09
N GLU A 25 -11.94 -8.77 -2.92
CA GLU A 25 -11.54 -7.73 -1.97
C GLU A 25 -10.25 -8.14 -1.29
N TYR A 26 -9.21 -7.33 -1.45
CA TYR A 26 -7.97 -7.44 -0.69
C TYR A 26 -7.90 -6.29 0.30
N LEU A 27 -7.62 -6.57 1.57
CA LEU A 27 -7.54 -5.57 2.63
C LEU A 27 -6.12 -5.55 3.21
N ILE A 28 -5.49 -4.36 3.18
CA ILE A 28 -4.38 -4.02 4.05
C ILE A 28 -5.01 -3.41 5.31
N ALA A 29 -5.00 -4.16 6.41
CA ALA A 29 -5.64 -3.75 7.63
C ALA A 29 -4.96 -2.49 8.20
N LYS A 30 -5.75 -1.64 8.85
CA LYS A 30 -5.26 -0.38 9.42
C LYS A 30 -4.09 -0.61 10.37
N GLU A 31 -4.17 -1.65 11.19
CA GLU A 31 -3.17 -2.01 12.20
C GLU A 31 -1.83 -2.41 11.58
N ASP A 32 -1.86 -2.90 10.35
CA ASP A 32 -0.69 -3.44 9.65
C ASP A 32 -0.05 -2.42 8.69
N LEU A 33 -0.68 -1.25 8.47
CA LEU A 33 -0.18 -0.25 7.51
C LEU A 33 1.24 0.22 7.82
N ALA A 34 1.57 0.40 9.10
CA ALA A 34 2.90 0.84 9.54
C ALA A 34 3.88 -0.33 9.76
N GLU A 35 3.50 -1.56 9.41
CA GLU A 35 4.33 -2.74 9.59
C GLU A 35 5.60 -2.64 8.74
N SER A 36 6.73 -2.82 9.40
CA SER A 36 8.03 -2.87 8.76
C SER A 36 8.34 -4.27 8.27
N GLY A 37 9.11 -4.36 7.19
CA GLY A 37 9.54 -5.66 6.65
C GLY A 37 10.42 -6.48 7.61
N PRO A 38 10.74 -7.73 7.25
CA PRO A 38 11.63 -8.61 8.02
C PRO A 38 13.03 -8.00 8.20
N GLN A 39 13.88 -8.62 9.02
CA GLN A 39 15.12 -8.03 9.53
C GLN A 39 16.08 -7.46 8.44
N ASP A 40 16.10 -8.05 7.25
CA ASP A 40 16.88 -7.61 6.07
C ASP A 40 16.23 -6.46 5.28
N ARG A 41 14.97 -6.17 5.58
CA ARG A 41 14.08 -5.20 4.93
C ARG A 41 13.36 -4.31 5.96
N SER A 42 13.92 -4.15 7.15
CA SER A 42 13.24 -3.48 8.28
C SER A 42 13.01 -1.99 8.06
N ASN A 43 13.51 -1.43 6.98
CA ASN A 43 13.35 -0.04 6.59
C ASN A 43 12.27 0.17 5.53
N ILE A 44 11.50 -0.83 5.13
CA ILE A 44 10.40 -0.69 4.15
C ILE A 44 9.04 -0.99 4.79
N TYR A 45 7.98 -0.46 4.19
CA TYR A 45 6.61 -0.83 4.52
C TYR A 45 6.26 -2.15 3.83
N ASP A 46 6.06 -3.20 4.61
CA ASP A 46 6.03 -4.59 4.13
C ASP A 46 4.90 -4.84 3.13
N TRP A 47 3.68 -4.45 3.50
CA TRP A 47 2.50 -4.66 2.66
C TRP A 47 2.60 -3.96 1.32
N LEU A 48 3.21 -2.78 1.26
CA LEU A 48 3.37 -2.03 0.03
C LEU A 48 4.28 -2.73 -0.97
N VAL A 49 5.37 -3.37 -0.51
CA VAL A 49 6.32 -4.03 -1.42
C VAL A 49 5.81 -5.36 -1.96
N HIS A 50 4.84 -5.98 -1.27
CA HIS A 50 4.21 -7.21 -1.75
C HIS A 50 3.12 -7.00 -2.80
N MET A 51 2.59 -5.80 -2.95
CA MET A 51 1.49 -5.55 -3.90
C MET A 51 1.88 -5.71 -5.38
N PRO A 52 3.04 -5.23 -5.86
CA PRO A 52 3.46 -5.44 -7.24
C PRO A 52 3.55 -6.92 -7.67
N THR A 53 3.79 -7.84 -6.72
CA THR A 53 3.94 -9.27 -7.01
C THR A 53 2.60 -9.97 -7.29
N LYS A 54 1.47 -9.32 -6.96
CA LYS A 54 0.14 -9.87 -7.20
C LYS A 54 -0.20 -9.79 -8.69
N SER A 55 -0.67 -10.90 -9.27
CA SER A 55 -0.97 -10.98 -10.71
C SER A 55 -2.06 -9.99 -11.15
N TRP A 56 -3.03 -9.71 -10.27
CA TRP A 56 -4.18 -8.83 -10.50
C TRP A 56 -3.91 -7.33 -10.28
N ILE A 57 -2.74 -6.95 -9.76
CA ILE A 57 -2.32 -5.55 -9.60
C ILE A 57 -1.54 -5.08 -10.84
N ASN A 58 -1.91 -3.94 -11.42
CA ASN A 58 -1.12 -3.31 -12.48
C ASN A 58 -0.25 -2.14 -11.94
N LYS A 59 0.52 -1.50 -12.82
CA LYS A 59 1.42 -0.41 -12.45
C LYS A 59 0.66 0.82 -11.95
N GLU A 60 -0.48 1.15 -12.56
CA GLU A 60 -1.32 2.26 -12.10
C GLU A 60 -1.88 2.01 -10.70
N ASP A 61 -2.25 0.77 -10.38
CA ASP A 61 -2.73 0.35 -9.07
C ASP A 61 -1.64 0.54 -8.00
N VAL A 62 -0.38 0.22 -8.29
CA VAL A 62 0.74 0.43 -7.35
C VAL A 62 0.94 1.92 -7.05
N TYR A 63 0.85 2.79 -8.06
CA TYR A 63 0.97 4.24 -7.84
C TYR A 63 -0.22 4.82 -7.07
N ALA A 64 -1.43 4.35 -7.38
CA ALA A 64 -2.62 4.70 -6.64
C ALA A 64 -2.52 4.25 -5.17
N LEU A 65 -1.98 3.05 -4.91
CA LEU A 65 -1.74 2.54 -3.56
C LEU A 65 -0.80 3.45 -2.77
N ASN A 66 0.31 3.88 -3.37
CA ASN A 66 1.28 4.75 -2.71
C ASN A 66 0.65 6.08 -2.28
N THR A 67 -0.28 6.61 -3.07
CA THR A 67 -1.04 7.82 -2.72
C THR A 67 -2.08 7.52 -1.63
N ALA A 68 -2.80 6.40 -1.75
CA ALA A 68 -3.77 5.95 -0.75
C ALA A 68 -3.11 5.72 0.62
N PHE A 69 -1.89 5.19 0.63
CA PHE A 69 -1.08 4.97 1.80
C PHE A 69 -0.74 6.28 2.52
N ILE A 70 -0.18 7.26 1.82
CA ILE A 70 0.15 8.57 2.41
C ILE A 70 -1.11 9.20 3.04
N TYR A 71 -2.22 9.17 2.31
CA TYR A 71 -3.50 9.69 2.80
C TYR A 71 -3.98 8.95 4.06
N ALA A 72 -3.89 7.62 4.05
CA ALA A 72 -4.28 6.77 5.18
C ALA A 72 -3.41 7.02 6.42
N MET A 73 -2.09 7.17 6.25
CA MET A 73 -1.16 7.45 7.35
C MET A 73 -1.52 8.76 8.08
N GLU A 74 -1.78 9.83 7.31
CA GLU A 74 -2.24 11.12 7.86
C GLU A 74 -3.62 10.98 8.53
N LEU A 75 -4.58 10.35 7.83
CA LEU A 75 -5.95 10.17 8.31
C LEU A 75 -6.02 9.39 9.64
N TYR A 76 -5.16 8.39 9.79
CA TYR A 76 -5.12 7.53 10.98
C TYR A 76 -4.20 8.04 12.09
N GLY A 77 -3.42 9.10 11.82
CA GLY A 77 -2.47 9.67 12.77
C GLY A 77 -1.27 8.77 13.03
N PHE A 78 -0.80 8.04 12.02
CA PHE A 78 0.42 7.25 12.12
C PHE A 78 1.66 8.08 11.80
N ASP A 79 2.78 7.74 12.42
CA ASP A 79 4.08 8.34 12.10
C ASP A 79 4.52 7.91 10.70
N PHE A 80 4.65 8.89 9.80
CA PHE A 80 5.12 8.65 8.43
C PHE A 80 6.64 8.82 8.34
N ASN A 81 7.35 7.76 7.95
CA ASN A 81 8.79 7.80 7.73
C ASN A 81 9.09 7.93 6.23
N THR A 82 9.48 9.14 5.82
CA THR A 82 9.82 9.45 4.42
C THR A 82 10.95 8.58 3.87
N ASN A 83 11.96 8.26 4.67
CA ASN A 83 13.06 7.42 4.22
C ASN A 83 12.56 5.99 3.94
N SER A 84 11.76 5.45 4.85
CA SER A 84 11.17 4.12 4.67
C SER A 84 10.26 4.06 3.45
N PHE A 85 9.49 5.11 3.21
CA PHE A 85 8.63 5.21 2.03
C PHE A 85 9.44 5.27 0.72
N ILE A 86 10.55 6.01 0.70
CA ILE A 86 11.44 6.07 -0.48
C ILE A 86 12.03 4.69 -0.78
N GLU A 87 12.51 3.95 0.23
CA GLU A 87 13.05 2.60 0.04
C GLU A 87 11.96 1.62 -0.40
N THR A 88 10.75 1.74 0.15
CA THR A 88 9.57 0.99 -0.30
C THR A 88 9.29 1.19 -1.79
N ILE A 89 9.28 2.44 -2.28
CA ILE A 89 9.05 2.74 -3.69
C ILE A 89 10.14 2.15 -4.58
N LYS A 90 11.41 2.20 -4.15
CA LYS A 90 12.52 1.60 -4.91
C LYS A 90 12.33 0.09 -5.04
N GLU A 91 11.96 -0.59 -3.96
CA GLU A 91 11.71 -2.03 -3.98
C GLU A 91 10.52 -2.39 -4.88
N GLN A 92 9.41 -1.63 -4.79
CA GLN A 92 8.28 -1.81 -5.71
C GLN A 92 8.70 -1.67 -7.18
N GLN A 93 9.63 -0.75 -7.50
CA GLN A 93 10.16 -0.61 -8.87
C GLN A 93 10.98 -1.81 -9.32
N VAL A 94 11.69 -2.48 -8.41
CA VAL A 94 12.39 -3.74 -8.70
C VAL A 94 11.37 -4.82 -9.02
N GLU A 95 10.39 -5.03 -8.13
CA GLU A 95 9.35 -6.06 -8.30
C GLU A 95 8.54 -5.86 -9.58
N MET A 96 8.15 -4.62 -9.92
CA MET A 96 7.44 -4.31 -11.16
C MET A 96 8.25 -4.60 -12.44
N ARG A 97 9.59 -4.63 -12.38
CA ARG A 97 10.44 -4.98 -13.54
C ARG A 97 10.61 -6.48 -13.72
N LEU A 98 10.36 -7.27 -12.67
CA LEU A 98 10.48 -8.73 -12.68
C LEU A 98 9.19 -9.41 -13.17
N LYS A 99 8.10 -8.66 -13.26
CA LYS A 99 6.77 -9.09 -13.72
C LYS A 99 6.63 -8.99 -15.25
#